data_AF-A0A1Q8LFP0-F1
#
_entry.id   AF-A0A1Q8LFP0-F1
#
_cell.length_a   1.000
_cell.length_b   1.000
_cell.length_c   1.000
_cell.angle_alpha   90.00
_cell.angle_beta   90.00
_cell.angle_gamma   90.00
#
_symmetry.space_group_name_H-M   'P 1'
#
loop_
_entity.id
_entity.type
_entity.pdbx_description
1 polymer ?
#
loop_
_entity_poly.entity_id
_entity_poly.type
_entity_poly.pdbx_seq_one_letter_code
_entity_poly.pdbx_strand_id
1 'polypeptide(L)'
;MPADPSEPGQPVEGVEERTGRLVLKTLADAGEIDALATAAEAVSAYHGNNYLPLLERFYRSHRPVLFTLVDAIELEATSADRSVLDAVEFIRAVRDRRSDWIPETITVEVDGQPPTTVSVDADAFASDAWHKVLRDKQRPGMLARRHLEVCVFSYLAAELRSGDIAVAGSDSYANLHAQLMTWDECQLLAADFCAQAGIPIDAAALVRTTGTS
;
A
#
# COMPACT_ATOMS: atom_id res chain seq x y z
N MET A 1 -24.00 65.17 24.31
CA MET A 1 -24.43 64.26 23.23
C MET A 1 -23.20 63.94 22.40
N PRO A 2 -22.98 62.66 22.05
CA PRO A 2 -21.66 62.02 21.97
C PRO A 2 -20.98 62.16 20.60
N ALA A 3 -19.66 62.01 20.56
CA ALA A 3 -18.92 61.69 19.34
C ALA A 3 -18.71 60.17 19.28
N ASP A 4 -19.20 59.58 18.19
CA ASP A 4 -19.14 58.17 17.82
C ASP A 4 -17.78 57.82 17.18
N PRO A 5 -17.15 56.65 17.46
CA PRO A 5 -15.84 56.28 16.95
C PRO A 5 -15.97 55.46 15.66
N SER A 6 -15.35 55.92 14.59
CA SER A 6 -15.15 55.09 13.39
C SER A 6 -13.91 55.57 12.63
N GLU A 7 -12.75 55.06 13.02
CA GLU A 7 -11.60 54.95 12.11
C GLU A 7 -11.12 53.49 12.09
N PRO A 8 -11.08 52.83 10.91
CA PRO A 8 -10.52 51.49 10.79
C PRO A 8 -9.00 51.56 10.87
N GLY A 9 -8.43 50.91 11.90
CA GLY A 9 -6.98 50.79 12.09
C GLY A 9 -6.32 50.05 10.93
N GLN A 10 -5.23 50.60 10.42
CA GLN A 10 -4.40 50.06 9.34
C GLN A 10 -3.79 48.69 9.71
N PRO A 11 -3.55 47.79 8.73
CA PRO A 11 -2.93 46.50 9.00
C PRO A 11 -1.46 46.71 9.35
N VAL A 12 -1.10 46.32 10.58
CA VAL A 12 0.24 46.42 11.14
C VAL A 12 1.15 45.35 10.54
N GLU A 13 1.73 45.68 9.39
CA GLU A 13 2.73 44.87 8.69
C GLU A 13 3.91 44.54 9.63
N GLY A 14 4.14 43.24 9.85
CA GLY A 14 5.17 42.73 10.77
C GLY A 14 4.68 42.32 12.16
N VAL A 15 3.40 42.51 12.51
CA VAL A 15 2.82 41.89 13.72
C VAL A 15 2.55 40.41 13.50
N GLU A 16 2.11 40.01 12.32
CA GLU A 16 1.88 38.59 11.97
C GLU A 16 3.19 37.80 11.96
N GLU A 17 4.27 38.37 11.41
CA GLU A 17 5.60 37.75 11.40
C GLU A 17 6.19 37.64 12.82
N ARG A 18 6.03 38.68 13.65
CA ARG A 18 6.45 38.65 15.06
C ARG A 18 5.63 37.66 15.88
N THR A 19 4.33 37.60 15.65
CA THR A 19 3.42 36.68 16.36
C THR A 19 3.74 35.25 15.97
N GLY A 20 3.92 34.97 14.68
CA GLY A 20 4.34 33.66 14.19
C GLY A 20 5.68 33.22 14.77
N ARG A 21 6.67 34.12 14.81
CA ARG A 21 7.98 33.84 15.40
C ARG A 21 7.94 33.65 16.92
N LEU A 22 7.04 34.34 17.62
CA LEU A 22 6.83 34.17 19.06
C LEU A 22 6.15 32.83 19.36
N VAL A 23 5.13 32.46 18.59
CA VAL A 23 4.44 31.16 18.68
C VAL A 23 5.44 30.02 18.43
N LEU A 24 6.22 30.09 17.34
CA LEU A 24 7.23 29.09 17.03
C LEU A 24 8.32 29.01 18.11
N LYS A 25 8.74 30.13 18.69
CA LYS A 25 9.70 30.16 19.80
C LYS A 25 9.12 29.54 21.07
N THR A 26 7.89 29.88 21.45
CA THR A 26 7.22 29.28 22.62
C THR A 26 6.99 27.78 22.46
N LEU A 27 6.76 27.31 21.24
CA LEU A 27 6.62 25.89 20.93
C LEU A 27 7.97 25.16 20.92
N ALA A 28 9.04 25.82 20.48
CA ALA A 28 10.40 25.28 20.52
C ALA A 28 10.94 25.20 21.96
N ASP A 29 10.66 26.22 22.79
CA ASP A 29 11.04 26.28 24.20
C ASP A 29 10.26 25.25 25.06
N ALA A 30 9.09 24.79 24.59
CA ALA A 30 8.29 23.73 25.21
C ALA A 30 8.72 22.30 24.81
N GLY A 31 9.73 22.15 23.95
CA GLY A 31 10.44 20.89 23.72
C GLY A 31 9.77 19.85 22.82
N GLU A 32 8.60 20.12 22.23
CA GLU A 32 7.79 19.05 21.64
C GLU A 32 7.03 19.43 20.36
N ILE A 33 7.61 20.26 19.48
CA ILE A 33 7.00 20.56 18.15
C ILE A 33 6.76 19.25 17.37
N ASP A 34 7.72 18.33 17.38
CA ASP A 34 7.60 17.03 16.71
C ASP A 34 6.52 16.15 17.36
N ALA A 35 6.38 16.20 18.69
CA ALA A 35 5.35 15.47 19.40
C ALA A 35 3.95 16.08 19.15
N LEU A 36 3.86 17.40 19.02
CA LEU A 36 2.63 18.10 18.66
C LEU A 36 2.22 17.81 17.21
N ALA A 37 3.17 17.80 16.27
CA ALA A 37 2.92 17.39 14.88
C ALA A 37 2.45 15.92 14.82
N THR A 38 3.11 15.04 15.57
CA THR A 38 2.74 13.63 15.70
C THR A 38 1.34 13.46 16.30
N ALA A 39 0.99 14.24 17.31
CA ALA A 39 -0.33 14.24 17.93
C ALA A 39 -1.40 14.79 16.97
N ALA A 40 -1.09 15.85 16.21
CA ALA A 40 -1.98 16.40 15.21
C ALA A 40 -2.23 15.42 14.05
N GLU A 41 -1.21 14.70 13.58
CA GLU A 41 -1.34 13.62 12.61
C GLU A 41 -2.20 12.47 13.14
N ALA A 42 -1.99 12.05 14.39
CA ALA A 42 -2.79 10.99 15.02
C ALA A 42 -4.26 11.39 15.17
N VAL A 43 -4.52 12.64 15.59
CA VAL A 43 -5.88 13.20 15.67
C VAL A 43 -6.50 13.30 14.27
N SER A 44 -5.77 13.75 13.26
CA SER A 44 -6.26 13.83 11.87
C SER A 44 -6.56 12.44 11.30
N ALA A 45 -5.70 11.45 11.53
CA ALA A 45 -5.91 10.06 11.13
C ALA A 45 -7.16 9.46 11.80
N TYR A 46 -7.38 9.77 13.08
CA TYR A 46 -8.56 9.35 13.83
C TYR A 46 -9.85 9.98 13.29
N HIS A 47 -9.83 11.27 12.96
CA HIS A 47 -11.00 11.98 12.40
C HIS A 47 -11.23 11.68 10.92
N GLY A 48 -10.19 11.32 10.16
CA GLY A 48 -10.25 10.94 8.74
C GLY A 48 -10.47 9.45 8.49
N ASN A 49 -10.56 8.63 9.53
CA ASN A 49 -10.62 7.16 9.48
C ASN A 49 -9.53 6.55 8.57
N ASN A 50 -8.34 7.16 8.52
CA ASN A 50 -7.22 6.70 7.71
C ASN A 50 -5.96 6.65 8.56
N TYR A 51 -5.69 5.49 9.16
CA TYR A 51 -4.53 5.26 10.02
C TYR A 51 -3.23 5.01 9.23
N LEU A 52 -3.31 4.88 7.90
CA LEU A 52 -2.19 4.50 7.03
C LEU A 52 -0.97 5.45 7.12
N PRO A 53 -1.12 6.79 7.23
CA PRO A 53 0.03 7.70 7.42
C PRO A 53 0.83 7.39 8.69
N LEU A 54 0.20 6.79 9.71
CA LEU A 54 0.86 6.48 10.97
C LEU A 54 1.75 5.24 10.86
N LEU A 55 1.57 4.40 9.85
CA LEU A 55 2.26 3.11 9.74
C LEU A 55 3.77 3.25 9.47
N GLU A 56 4.21 4.34 8.84
CA GLU A 56 5.63 4.55 8.55
C GLU A 56 6.51 4.46 9.82
N ARG A 57 6.02 5.00 10.95
CA ARG A 57 6.80 5.03 12.20
C ARG A 57 7.08 3.61 12.73
N PHE A 58 6.12 2.70 12.59
CA PHE A 58 6.23 1.31 13.04
C PHE A 58 7.01 0.46 12.03
N TYR A 59 6.93 0.83 10.75
CA TYR A 59 7.67 0.19 9.68
C TYR A 59 9.18 0.45 9.76
N ARG A 60 9.61 1.65 10.17
CA ARG A 60 11.02 2.06 10.15
C ARG A 60 11.98 1.05 10.80
N SER A 61 11.62 0.49 11.95
CA SER A 61 12.45 -0.51 12.66
C SER A 61 12.47 -1.88 11.98
N HIS A 62 11.41 -2.24 11.25
CA HIS A 62 11.24 -3.53 10.59
C HIS A 62 11.71 -3.53 9.14
N ARG A 63 11.84 -2.35 8.52
CA ARG A 63 12.25 -2.18 7.13
C ARG A 63 13.44 -3.07 6.72
N PRO A 64 14.58 -3.08 7.45
CA PRO A 64 15.72 -3.90 7.03
C PRO A 64 15.36 -5.38 6.95
N VAL A 65 14.63 -5.90 7.95
CA VAL A 65 14.23 -7.31 8.01
C VAL A 65 13.24 -7.65 6.89
N LEU A 66 12.27 -6.78 6.60
CA LEU A 66 11.31 -7.00 5.51
C LEU A 66 11.99 -7.07 4.15
N PHE A 67 12.96 -6.18 3.88
CA PHE A 67 13.76 -6.26 2.66
C PHE A 67 14.65 -7.49 2.62
N THR A 68 15.33 -7.83 3.73
CA THR A 68 16.11 -9.07 3.83
C THR A 68 15.25 -10.31 3.54
N LEU A 69 14.00 -10.31 4.01
CA LEU A 69 13.06 -11.40 3.78
C LEU A 69 12.72 -11.53 2.28
N VAL A 70 12.31 -10.45 1.61
CA VAL A 70 11.97 -10.52 0.17
C VAL A 70 13.19 -10.74 -0.73
N ASP A 71 14.40 -10.45 -0.25
CA ASP A 71 15.63 -10.82 -0.96
C ASP A 71 15.99 -12.31 -0.81
N ALA A 72 15.52 -12.97 0.26
CA ALA A 72 15.86 -14.34 0.60
C ALA A 72 14.85 -15.38 0.09
N ILE A 73 13.63 -14.95 -0.24
CA ILE A 73 12.55 -15.83 -0.71
C ILE A 73 12.31 -15.63 -2.20
N GLU A 74 11.97 -16.72 -2.88
CA GLU A 74 11.57 -16.70 -4.28
C GLU A 74 10.04 -16.59 -4.36
N LEU A 75 9.56 -15.42 -4.77
CA LEU A 75 8.13 -15.12 -4.91
C LEU A 75 7.65 -15.49 -6.31
N GLU A 76 6.51 -16.18 -6.38
CA GLU A 76 5.86 -16.60 -7.61
C GLU A 76 4.42 -16.09 -7.63
N ALA A 77 4.02 -15.40 -8.71
CA ALA A 77 2.61 -15.08 -8.93
C ALA A 77 1.86 -16.35 -9.34
N THR A 78 0.80 -16.68 -8.62
CA THR A 78 -0.09 -17.83 -8.93
C THR A 78 -1.32 -17.40 -9.71
N SER A 79 -1.53 -16.08 -9.84
CA SER A 79 -2.61 -15.47 -10.60
C SER A 79 -2.08 -14.72 -11.84
N ALA A 80 -3.00 -14.27 -12.70
CA ALA A 80 -2.66 -13.41 -13.84
C ALA A 80 -2.30 -11.97 -13.42
N ASP A 81 -2.74 -11.56 -12.22
CA ASP A 81 -2.38 -10.27 -11.65
C ASP A 81 -0.99 -10.35 -11.03
N ARG A 82 -0.10 -9.50 -11.53
CA ARG A 82 1.30 -9.38 -11.07
C ARG A 82 1.59 -8.02 -10.43
N SER A 83 0.58 -7.17 -10.28
CA SER A 83 0.74 -5.77 -9.88
C SER A 83 1.54 -5.60 -8.58
N VAL A 84 1.25 -6.40 -7.55
CA VAL A 84 1.97 -6.36 -6.28
C VAL A 84 3.37 -6.97 -6.39
N LEU A 85 3.55 -8.06 -7.14
CA LEU A 85 4.87 -8.65 -7.36
C LEU A 85 5.81 -7.68 -8.11
N ASP A 86 5.30 -7.03 -9.15
CA ASP A 86 6.02 -6.00 -9.89
C ASP A 86 6.31 -4.78 -9.00
N ALA A 87 5.39 -4.43 -8.10
CA ALA A 87 5.62 -3.39 -7.09
C ALA A 87 6.70 -3.78 -6.06
N VAL A 88 6.81 -5.05 -5.67
CA VAL A 88 7.90 -5.57 -4.83
C VAL A 88 9.25 -5.35 -5.53
N GLU A 89 9.35 -5.73 -6.80
CA GLU A 89 10.57 -5.51 -7.57
C GLU A 89 10.91 -4.02 -7.72
N PHE A 90 9.90 -3.18 -7.93
CA PHE A 90 10.09 -1.73 -7.95
C PHE A 90 10.64 -1.18 -6.62
N ILE A 91 10.07 -1.57 -5.46
CA ILE A 91 10.57 -1.08 -4.17
C ILE A 91 11.98 -1.61 -3.84
N ARG A 92 12.37 -2.78 -4.35
CA ARG A 92 13.75 -3.28 -4.27
C ARG A 92 14.69 -2.39 -5.08
N ALA A 93 14.31 -2.03 -6.30
CA ALA A 93 15.10 -1.15 -7.17
C ALA A 93 15.29 0.27 -6.60
N VAL A 94 14.30 0.82 -5.87
CA VAL A 94 14.42 2.13 -5.22
C VAL A 94 14.93 2.08 -3.77
N ARG A 95 15.27 0.90 -3.25
CA ARG A 95 15.57 0.68 -1.81
C ARG A 95 16.60 1.67 -1.26
N ASP A 96 17.67 1.91 -2.00
CA ASP A 96 18.81 2.74 -1.55
C ASP A 96 18.68 4.22 -1.89
N ARG A 97 17.59 4.61 -2.58
CA ARG A 97 17.30 6.03 -2.82
C ARG A 97 17.10 6.75 -1.50
N ARG A 98 17.65 7.97 -1.43
CA ARG A 98 17.55 8.86 -0.26
C ARG A 98 16.38 9.82 -0.32
N SER A 99 15.83 10.08 -1.50
CA SER A 99 14.66 10.95 -1.68
C SER A 99 13.42 10.36 -1.01
N ASP A 100 12.63 11.23 -0.37
CA ASP A 100 11.33 10.85 0.19
C ASP A 100 10.27 10.64 -0.89
N TRP A 101 10.49 11.20 -2.07
CA TRP A 101 9.59 11.14 -3.22
C TRP A 101 10.30 10.54 -4.42
N ILE A 102 9.61 9.63 -5.11
CA ILE A 102 10.15 8.90 -6.24
C ILE A 102 9.14 8.90 -7.40
N PRO A 103 9.60 8.95 -8.66
CA PRO A 103 8.72 8.80 -9.80
C PRO A 103 8.22 7.36 -9.89
N GLU A 104 7.07 7.14 -10.51
CA GLU A 104 6.47 5.82 -10.73
C GLU A 104 7.25 4.94 -11.72
N THR A 105 8.15 5.53 -12.48
CA THR A 105 9.03 4.83 -13.41
C THR A 105 10.46 5.29 -13.18
N ILE A 106 11.38 4.32 -13.08
CA ILE A 106 12.81 4.57 -12.91
C ILE A 106 13.61 3.70 -13.87
N THR A 107 14.77 4.21 -14.26
CA THR A 107 15.80 3.42 -14.94
C THR A 107 16.85 3.04 -13.92
N VAL A 108 17.17 1.74 -13.86
CA VAL A 108 18.21 1.17 -13.01
C VAL A 108 19.38 0.78 -13.91
N GLU A 109 20.56 1.26 -13.57
CA GLU A 109 21.81 0.84 -14.19
C GLU A 109 22.50 -0.14 -13.23
N VAL A 110 22.74 -1.35 -13.71
CA VAL A 110 23.49 -2.37 -12.99
C VAL A 110 24.79 -2.61 -13.77
N ASP A 111 25.91 -2.63 -13.06
CA ASP A 111 27.23 -2.82 -13.68
C ASP A 111 27.25 -4.07 -14.57
N GLY A 112 27.55 -3.86 -15.86
CA GLY A 112 27.62 -4.94 -16.84
C GLY A 112 26.27 -5.43 -17.39
N GLN A 113 25.15 -4.75 -17.13
CA GLN A 113 23.84 -5.02 -17.71
C GLN A 113 23.29 -3.79 -18.44
N PRO A 114 22.43 -3.98 -19.46
CA PRO A 114 21.74 -2.85 -20.08
C PRO A 114 20.86 -2.13 -19.02
N PRO A 115 20.66 -0.81 -19.16
CA PRO A 115 19.75 -0.07 -18.29
C PRO A 115 18.35 -0.68 -18.37
N THR A 116 17.81 -1.04 -17.22
CA THR A 116 16.48 -1.67 -17.10
C THR A 116 15.50 -0.64 -16.56
N THR A 117 14.41 -0.43 -17.27
CA THR A 117 13.30 0.39 -16.79
C THR A 117 12.38 -0.44 -15.93
N VAL A 118 12.13 0.02 -14.70
CA VAL A 118 11.21 -0.60 -13.75
C VAL A 118 10.12 0.44 -13.40
N SER A 119 8.87 0.01 -13.41
CA SER A 119 7.73 0.87 -13.10
C SER A 119 6.80 0.20 -12.09
N VAL A 120 6.07 1.02 -11.33
CA VAL A 120 4.99 0.56 -10.45
C VAL A 120 3.69 1.23 -10.86
N ASP A 121 2.63 0.43 -10.95
CA ASP A 121 1.26 0.93 -11.04
C ASP A 121 0.59 0.75 -9.68
N ALA A 122 0.62 1.80 -8.87
CA ALA A 122 -0.04 1.76 -7.56
C ALA A 122 -1.57 1.67 -7.67
N ASP A 123 -2.16 2.12 -8.79
CA ASP A 123 -3.60 2.13 -8.99
C ASP A 123 -4.16 0.75 -9.36
N ALA A 124 -3.28 -0.18 -9.77
CA ALA A 124 -3.64 -1.57 -10.02
C ALA A 124 -4.02 -2.36 -8.76
N PHE A 125 -3.48 -2.01 -7.59
CA PHE A 125 -3.70 -2.78 -6.35
C PHE A 125 -4.05 -1.95 -5.12
N ALA A 126 -3.60 -0.69 -5.03
CA ALA A 126 -3.77 0.11 -3.83
C ALA A 126 -5.21 0.65 -3.72
N SER A 127 -5.70 0.78 -2.48
CA SER A 127 -7.01 1.34 -2.22
C SER A 127 -7.02 2.88 -2.28
N ASP A 128 -8.22 3.47 -2.37
CA ASP A 128 -8.42 4.93 -2.26
C ASP A 128 -7.78 5.54 -1.00
N ALA A 129 -7.77 4.79 0.10
CA ALA A 129 -7.13 5.22 1.34
C ALA A 129 -5.62 5.33 1.18
N TRP A 130 -4.99 4.37 0.48
CA TRP A 130 -3.57 4.42 0.14
C TRP A 130 -3.25 5.52 -0.86
N HIS A 131 -4.08 5.74 -1.90
CA HIS A 131 -3.84 6.81 -2.87
C HIS A 131 -3.70 8.19 -2.23
N LYS A 132 -4.51 8.48 -1.20
CA LYS A 132 -4.44 9.73 -0.43
C LYS A 132 -3.13 9.92 0.33
N VAL A 133 -2.43 8.83 0.65
CA VAL A 133 -1.16 8.84 1.40
C VAL A 133 0.04 8.75 0.47
N LEU A 134 -0.10 8.02 -0.64
CA LEU A 134 0.96 7.83 -1.62
C LEU A 134 1.18 9.06 -2.49
N ARG A 135 0.12 9.83 -2.79
CA ARG A 135 0.13 10.91 -3.78
C ARG A 135 -0.04 12.27 -3.11
N ASP A 136 0.67 13.28 -3.63
CA ASP A 136 0.51 14.69 -3.27
C ASP A 136 0.16 15.50 -4.53
N LYS A 137 -0.88 16.34 -4.43
CA LYS A 137 -1.33 17.23 -5.52
C LYS A 137 -0.25 18.21 -5.96
N GLN A 138 0.68 18.56 -5.08
CA GLN A 138 1.81 19.43 -5.40
C GLN A 138 2.93 18.70 -6.16
N ARG A 139 2.87 17.35 -6.23
CA ARG A 139 3.91 16.49 -6.81
C ARG A 139 3.29 15.44 -7.74
N PRO A 140 2.68 15.86 -8.86
CA PRO A 140 2.09 14.92 -9.81
C PRO A 140 3.14 13.94 -10.36
N GLY A 141 2.78 12.65 -10.46
CA GLY A 141 3.65 11.57 -10.95
C GLY A 141 4.73 11.10 -9.97
N MET A 142 4.68 11.57 -8.71
CA MET A 142 5.58 11.14 -7.65
C MET A 142 4.82 10.40 -6.55
N LEU A 143 5.46 9.38 -5.99
CA LEU A 143 4.97 8.61 -4.85
C LEU A 143 5.82 8.87 -3.61
N ALA A 144 5.16 8.93 -2.45
CA ALA A 144 5.81 8.95 -1.15
C ALA A 144 6.47 7.59 -0.90
N ARG A 145 7.81 7.53 -1.01
CA ARG A 145 8.57 6.27 -1.07
C ARG A 145 8.35 5.37 0.14
N ARG A 146 8.41 5.92 1.36
CA ARG A 146 8.24 5.12 2.60
C ARG A 146 6.84 4.56 2.72
N HIS A 147 5.83 5.35 2.37
CA HIS A 147 4.44 4.89 2.35
C HIS A 147 4.21 3.86 1.27
N LEU A 148 4.85 3.98 0.11
CA LEU A 148 4.83 2.95 -0.94
C LEU A 148 5.41 1.64 -0.44
N GLU A 149 6.58 1.66 0.21
CA GLU A 149 7.19 0.46 0.80
C GLU A 149 6.19 -0.23 1.76
N VAL A 150 5.58 0.51 2.68
CA VAL A 150 4.59 -0.03 3.63
C VAL A 150 3.36 -0.60 2.91
N CYS A 151 2.86 0.12 1.89
CA CYS A 151 1.72 -0.29 1.08
C CYS A 151 2.01 -1.64 0.43
N VAL A 152 3.12 -1.74 -0.31
CA VAL A 152 3.53 -2.95 -1.02
C VAL A 152 3.71 -4.12 -0.05
N PHE A 153 4.39 -3.94 1.09
CA PHE A 153 4.52 -5.03 2.07
C PHE A 153 3.17 -5.45 2.67
N SER A 154 2.22 -4.53 2.83
CA SER A 154 0.89 -4.86 3.35
C SER A 154 0.10 -5.72 2.37
N TYR A 155 0.17 -5.38 1.08
CA TYR A 155 -0.49 -6.14 0.01
C TYR A 155 0.22 -7.46 -0.27
N LEU A 156 1.55 -7.50 -0.27
CA LEU A 156 2.31 -8.75 -0.37
C LEU A 156 1.89 -9.73 0.75
N ALA A 157 1.77 -9.25 1.98
CA ALA A 157 1.30 -10.09 3.08
C ALA A 157 -0.15 -10.57 2.89
N ALA A 158 -1.01 -9.77 2.24
CA ALA A 158 -2.38 -10.17 1.92
C ALA A 158 -2.42 -11.22 0.81
N GLU A 159 -1.66 -11.05 -0.25
CA GLU A 159 -1.60 -11.98 -1.38
C GLU A 159 -0.93 -13.31 -1.03
N LEU A 160 0.06 -13.30 -0.14
CA LEU A 160 0.59 -14.53 0.47
C LEU A 160 -0.48 -15.27 1.28
N ARG A 161 -1.40 -14.55 1.94
CA ARG A 161 -2.47 -15.18 2.73
C ARG A 161 -3.63 -15.69 1.86
N SER A 162 -3.96 -14.99 0.78
CA SER A 162 -4.99 -15.45 -0.17
C SER A 162 -4.46 -16.56 -1.09
N GLY A 163 -3.15 -16.61 -1.29
CA GLY A 163 -2.48 -17.56 -2.18
C GLY A 163 -2.28 -17.04 -3.60
N ASP A 164 -2.53 -15.74 -3.86
CA ASP A 164 -2.28 -15.07 -5.16
C ASP A 164 -0.78 -14.89 -5.45
N ILE A 165 0.03 -14.89 -4.38
CA ILE A 165 1.49 -15.04 -4.43
C ILE A 165 1.88 -16.25 -3.59
N ALA A 166 2.78 -17.07 -4.14
CA ALA A 166 3.41 -18.19 -3.48
C ALA A 166 4.90 -17.95 -3.24
N VAL A 167 5.48 -18.76 -2.35
CA VAL A 167 6.91 -18.81 -2.05
C VAL A 167 7.44 -20.17 -2.46
N ALA A 168 8.39 -20.20 -3.39
CA ALA A 168 9.00 -21.46 -3.83
C ALA A 168 9.69 -22.18 -2.66
N GLY A 169 9.45 -23.49 -2.54
CA GLY A 169 9.98 -24.31 -1.45
C GLY A 169 9.33 -24.07 -0.08
N SER A 170 8.28 -23.26 0.01
CA SER A 170 7.48 -23.13 1.23
C SER A 170 6.41 -24.21 1.31
N ASP A 171 6.15 -24.74 2.51
CA ASP A 171 4.96 -25.56 2.77
C ASP A 171 3.72 -24.70 3.04
N SER A 172 3.88 -23.64 3.85
CA SER A 172 2.76 -22.79 4.30
C SER A 172 2.30 -21.77 3.25
N TYR A 173 3.17 -21.44 2.31
CA TYR A 173 2.92 -20.49 1.21
C TYR A 173 3.23 -21.12 -0.15
N ALA A 174 3.08 -22.45 -0.28
CA ALA A 174 3.31 -23.17 -1.52
C ALA A 174 2.34 -22.73 -2.63
N ASN A 175 2.74 -22.88 -3.89
CA ASN A 175 1.79 -22.81 -5.00
C ASN A 175 0.86 -24.04 -4.94
N LEU A 176 -0.32 -23.87 -4.35
CA LEU A 176 -1.31 -24.94 -4.20
C LEU A 176 -1.87 -25.41 -5.56
N HIS A 177 -1.84 -24.57 -6.60
CA HIS A 177 -2.28 -24.96 -7.93
C HIS A 177 -1.41 -26.06 -8.54
N ALA A 178 -0.12 -26.10 -8.20
CA ALA A 178 0.78 -27.18 -8.62
C ALA A 178 0.41 -28.55 -7.99
N GLN A 179 -0.42 -28.55 -6.95
CA GLN A 179 -0.90 -29.76 -6.28
C GLN A 179 -2.33 -30.15 -6.73
N LEU A 180 -2.98 -29.33 -7.55
CA LEU A 180 -4.30 -29.64 -8.10
C LEU A 180 -4.17 -30.65 -9.23
N MET A 181 -5.18 -31.52 -9.33
CA MET A 181 -5.35 -32.39 -10.49
C MET A 181 -5.60 -31.53 -11.73
N THR A 182 -5.12 -32.01 -12.87
CA THR A 182 -5.42 -31.38 -14.16
C THR A 182 -6.92 -31.41 -14.43
N TRP A 183 -7.39 -30.52 -15.33
CA TRP A 183 -8.79 -30.52 -15.73
C TRP A 183 -9.23 -31.87 -16.32
N ASP A 184 -8.36 -32.53 -17.08
CA ASP A 184 -8.65 -33.84 -17.69
C ASP A 184 -8.84 -34.93 -16.63
N GLU A 185 -7.98 -34.97 -15.61
CA GLU A 185 -8.12 -35.87 -14.46
C GLU A 185 -9.39 -35.57 -13.66
N CYS A 186 -9.70 -34.29 -13.46
CA CYS A 186 -10.92 -33.84 -12.79
C CYS A 186 -12.18 -34.28 -13.57
N GLN A 187 -12.17 -34.15 -14.90
CA GLN A 187 -13.31 -34.49 -15.75
C GLN A 187 -13.66 -35.98 -15.66
N LEU A 188 -12.66 -36.86 -15.55
CA LEU A 188 -12.86 -38.30 -15.38
C LEU A 188 -13.55 -38.63 -14.04
N LEU A 189 -13.29 -37.84 -13.00
CA LEU A 189 -13.81 -38.05 -11.64
C LEU A 189 -15.10 -37.27 -11.35
N ALA A 190 -15.48 -36.34 -12.23
CA ALA A 190 -16.58 -35.42 -12.01
C ALA A 190 -17.92 -36.13 -11.78
N ALA A 191 -18.21 -37.20 -12.52
CA ALA A 191 -19.46 -37.95 -12.39
C ALA A 191 -19.60 -38.62 -11.02
N ASP A 192 -18.53 -39.28 -10.56
CA ASP A 192 -18.49 -39.95 -9.27
C ASP A 192 -18.56 -38.95 -8.11
N PHE A 193 -17.86 -37.82 -8.23
CA PHE A 193 -17.96 -36.72 -7.28
C PHE A 193 -19.38 -36.16 -7.19
N CYS A 194 -20.02 -35.87 -8.33
CA CYS A 194 -21.41 -35.40 -8.37
C CYS A 194 -22.35 -36.38 -7.68
N ALA A 195 -22.22 -37.68 -7.95
CA ALA A 195 -23.02 -38.71 -7.31
C ALA A 195 -22.82 -38.75 -5.78
N GLN A 196 -21.57 -38.66 -5.30
CA GLN A 196 -21.25 -38.66 -3.86
C GLN A 196 -21.70 -37.38 -3.14
N ALA A 197 -21.56 -36.23 -3.80
CA ALA A 197 -21.96 -34.94 -3.26
C ALA A 197 -23.48 -34.70 -3.34
N GLY A 198 -24.24 -35.59 -3.99
CA GLY A 198 -25.67 -35.42 -4.24
C GLY A 198 -25.98 -34.28 -5.23
N ILE A 199 -25.00 -33.91 -6.05
CA ILE A 199 -25.10 -32.85 -7.05
C ILE A 199 -25.51 -33.50 -8.38
N PRO A 200 -26.60 -33.04 -9.03
CA PRO A 200 -26.95 -33.51 -10.36
C PRO A 200 -25.84 -33.20 -11.37
N ILE A 201 -25.39 -34.21 -12.11
CA ILE A 201 -24.36 -34.07 -13.16
C ILE A 201 -24.86 -33.25 -14.37
N ASP A 202 -26.18 -33.24 -14.57
CA ASP A 202 -26.83 -32.52 -15.66
C ASP A 202 -27.20 -31.09 -15.25
N ALA A 203 -26.82 -30.11 -16.08
CA ALA A 203 -27.04 -28.70 -15.80
C ALA A 203 -28.53 -28.36 -15.64
N ALA A 204 -29.42 -28.96 -16.43
CA ALA A 204 -30.86 -28.70 -16.33
C ALA A 204 -31.47 -29.31 -15.06
N ALA A 205 -30.96 -30.44 -14.58
CA ALA A 205 -31.33 -31.00 -13.29
C ALA A 205 -30.86 -30.11 -12.11
N LEU A 206 -29.63 -29.57 -12.18
CA LEU A 206 -29.07 -28.71 -11.14
C LEU A 206 -29.88 -27.40 -10.95
N VAL A 207 -30.25 -26.73 -12.04
CA VAL A 207 -31.04 -25.48 -11.99
C VAL A 207 -32.44 -25.71 -11.40
N ARG A 208 -33.05 -26.88 -11.66
CA ARG A 208 -34.35 -27.25 -11.08
C ARG A 208 -34.25 -27.44 -9.56
N THR A 209 -33.17 -28.04 -9.06
CA THR A 209 -32.96 -28.19 -7.62
C THR A 209 -32.74 -26.86 -6.89
N THR A 210 -32.16 -25.84 -7.54
CA THR A 210 -31.93 -24.52 -6.91
C THR A 210 -33.13 -23.57 -7.01
N GLY A 211 -34.08 -23.81 -7.93
CA GLY A 211 -35.26 -22.97 -8.15
C GLY A 211 -36.50 -23.30 -7.32
N THR A 212 -36.39 -24.20 -6.34
CA THR A 212 -37.53 -24.70 -5.54
C THR A 212 -37.48 -24.25 -4.06
N SER A 213 -37.00 -23.03 -3.79
CA SER A 213 -37.03 -22.43 -2.45
C SER A 213 -37.68 -21.06 -2.42
#